data_AF-A0A2S8BPS2-F1
#
_entry.id   AF-A0A2S8BPS2-F1
#
_cell.length_a   1.000
_cell.length_b   1.000
_cell.length_c   1.000
_cell.angle_alpha   90.00
_cell.angle_beta   90.00
_cell.angle_gamma   90.00
#
_symmetry.space_group_name_H-M   'P 1'
#
loop_
_entity.id
_entity.type
_entity.pdbx_description
1 polymer ?
#
loop_
_entity_poly.entity_id
_entity_poly.type
_entity_poly.pdbx_seq_one_letter_code
_entity_poly.pdbx_strand_id
1 'polypeptide(L)'
;MPKFYWTVMSAGAIEAGLQGLRPADLLPEWVHTPDGELDFGYPDDRIDAVIEGAEVLPAKVAAMSAHATQVSVGPTGRAFALSNKVALPILASEHYVLAAGVAGERDARGWETDLLAGLDLGAS
;
A
#
# COMPACT_ATOMS: atom_id res chain seq x y z
N MET A 1 -22.12 11.33 -2.35
CA MET A 1 -20.75 10.92 -1.96
C MET A 1 -19.91 12.18 -1.82
N PRO A 2 -19.49 12.58 -0.60
CA PRO A 2 -18.73 13.81 -0.39
C PRO A 2 -17.34 13.80 -1.05
N LYS A 3 -16.66 12.65 -1.00
CA LYS A 3 -15.33 12.41 -1.59
C LYS A 3 -15.30 11.02 -2.24
N PHE A 4 -14.54 10.88 -3.32
CA PHE A 4 -14.37 9.63 -4.05
C PHE A 4 -12.90 9.49 -4.45
N TYR A 5 -12.31 8.35 -4.12
CA TYR A 5 -10.88 8.08 -4.29
C TYR A 5 -10.63 6.84 -5.13
N TRP A 6 -9.55 6.88 -5.89
CA TRP A 6 -8.94 5.68 -6.47
C TRP A 6 -7.81 5.22 -5.56
N THR A 7 -7.81 3.95 -5.19
CA THR A 7 -6.64 3.34 -4.56
C THR A 7 -5.54 3.18 -5.60
N VAL A 8 -4.33 3.59 -5.25
CA VAL A 8 -3.16 3.50 -6.13
C VAL A 8 -1.98 2.93 -5.36
N MET A 9 -1.06 2.31 -6.09
CA MET A 9 0.19 1.82 -5.55
C MET A 9 1.28 2.86 -5.76
N SER A 10 1.78 3.50 -4.72
CA SER A 10 2.92 4.43 -4.83
C SER A 10 4.14 3.71 -5.40
N ALA A 11 4.73 4.26 -6.46
CA ALA A 11 5.96 3.74 -7.04
C ALA A 11 7.11 3.79 -6.02
N GLY A 12 7.28 4.93 -5.34
CA GLY A 12 8.35 5.12 -4.35
C GLY A 12 8.19 4.22 -3.13
N ALA A 13 6.97 4.04 -2.62
CA ALA A 13 6.71 3.18 -1.46
C ALA A 13 6.96 1.69 -1.77
N ILE A 14 6.59 1.23 -2.98
CA ILE A 14 6.88 -0.13 -3.41
C ILE A 14 8.37 -0.34 -3.58
N GLU A 15 9.08 0.59 -4.23
CA GLU A 15 10.53 0.52 -4.40
C GLU A 15 11.23 0.45 -3.03
N ALA A 16 10.93 1.38 -2.13
CA ALA A 16 11.48 1.39 -0.77
C ALA A 16 11.15 0.10 0.00
N GLY A 17 9.93 -0.40 -0.16
CA GLY A 17 9.47 -1.66 0.44
C GLY A 17 10.29 -2.86 -0.04
N LEU A 18 10.51 -2.98 -1.35
CA LEU A 18 11.32 -4.02 -1.97
C LEU A 18 12.77 -3.96 -1.49
N GLN A 19 13.38 -2.76 -1.46
CA GLN A 19 14.74 -2.57 -0.94
C GLN A 19 14.86 -2.93 0.55
N GLY A 20 13.78 -2.83 1.31
CA GLY A 20 13.73 -3.18 2.73
C GLY A 20 13.51 -4.67 3.04
N LEU A 21 13.25 -5.52 2.04
CA LEU A 21 13.08 -6.96 2.22
C LEU A 21 14.42 -7.66 2.39
N ARG A 22 14.42 -8.72 3.21
CA ARG A 22 15.58 -9.56 3.48
C ARG A 22 15.30 -10.99 3.03
N PRO A 23 16.33 -11.83 2.84
CA PRO A 23 16.13 -13.24 2.46
C PRO A 23 15.19 -14.01 3.40
N ALA A 24 15.20 -13.70 4.71
CA ALA A 24 14.30 -14.33 5.69
C ALA A 24 12.81 -13.98 5.50
N ASP A 25 12.50 -12.93 4.74
CA ASP A 25 11.14 -12.48 4.48
C ASP A 25 10.49 -13.24 3.29
N LEU A 26 11.25 -14.08 2.58
CA LEU A 26 10.89 -14.65 1.28
C LEU A 26 10.92 -16.18 1.29
N LEU A 27 10.14 -16.79 0.39
CA LEU A 27 10.25 -18.22 0.08
C LEU A 27 11.28 -18.47 -1.03
N PRO A 28 11.98 -19.62 -1.04
CA PRO A 28 13.06 -19.89 -2.00
C PRO A 28 12.64 -19.83 -3.48
N GLU A 29 11.38 -20.13 -3.79
CA GLU A 29 10.84 -20.14 -5.15
C GLU A 29 10.31 -18.78 -5.63
N TRP A 30 10.35 -17.75 -4.78
CA TRP A 30 9.89 -16.41 -5.16
C TRP A 30 10.97 -15.68 -5.96
N VAL A 31 10.51 -14.92 -6.95
CA VAL A 31 11.38 -14.11 -7.79
C VAL A 31 11.27 -12.64 -7.39
N HIS A 32 12.42 -11.99 -7.34
CA HIS A 32 12.49 -10.53 -7.41
C HIS A 32 12.44 -10.12 -8.88
N THR A 33 11.67 -9.09 -9.20
CA THR A 33 11.79 -8.45 -10.51
C THR A 33 13.21 -7.85 -10.60
N PRO A 34 14.07 -8.33 -11.53
CA PRO A 34 15.48 -7.96 -11.56
C PRO A 34 15.74 -6.47 -11.79
N ASP A 35 14.78 -5.76 -12.36
CA ASP A 35 14.99 -4.41 -12.91
C ASP A 35 14.12 -3.32 -12.26
N GLY A 36 13.40 -3.61 -11.17
CA GLY A 36 12.58 -2.60 -10.48
C GLY A 36 11.38 -2.05 -11.27
N GLU A 37 11.22 -2.42 -12.54
CA GLU A 37 10.06 -2.07 -13.38
C GLU A 37 8.84 -2.90 -12.98
N LEU A 38 8.22 -2.51 -11.85
CA LEU A 38 6.80 -2.76 -11.67
C LEU A 38 6.06 -1.65 -12.40
N ASP A 39 5.69 -1.91 -13.66
CA ASP A 39 4.96 -0.99 -14.57
C ASP A 39 3.57 -0.53 -14.07
N PHE A 40 3.22 -0.84 -12.82
CA PHE A 40 1.95 -0.47 -12.19
C PHE A 40 2.10 0.54 -11.04
N GLY A 41 3.31 1.02 -10.73
CA GLY A 41 3.52 2.09 -9.76
C GLY A 41 2.93 3.42 -10.24
N TYR A 42 2.17 4.10 -9.38
CA TYR A 42 1.64 5.44 -9.60
C TYR A 42 2.67 6.49 -9.15
N PRO A 43 2.92 7.55 -9.95
CA PRO A 43 3.86 8.60 -9.57
C PRO A 43 3.45 9.31 -8.27
N ASP A 44 4.40 9.43 -7.34
CA ASP A 44 4.16 9.98 -6.00
C ASP A 44 3.70 11.45 -6.02
N ASP A 45 4.15 12.22 -7.01
CA ASP A 45 3.77 13.61 -7.23
C ASP A 45 2.32 13.79 -7.70
N ARG A 46 1.64 12.69 -8.03
CA ARG A 46 0.22 12.65 -8.42
C ARG A 46 -0.68 12.00 -7.36
N ILE A 47 -0.12 11.59 -6.23
CA ILE A 47 -0.89 11.08 -5.10
C ILE A 47 -1.51 12.25 -4.33
N ASP A 48 -2.75 12.06 -3.87
CA ASP A 48 -3.49 13.08 -3.13
C ASP A 48 -3.61 12.77 -1.64
N ALA A 49 -3.58 11.50 -1.27
CA ALA A 49 -3.75 11.08 0.12
C ALA A 49 -2.98 9.81 0.42
N VAL A 50 -2.60 9.66 1.69
CA VAL A 50 -2.03 8.44 2.25
C VAL A 50 -2.73 8.10 3.57
N ILE A 51 -2.95 6.82 3.81
CA ILE A 51 -3.35 6.31 5.11
C ILE A 51 -2.23 5.46 5.65
N GLU A 52 -1.62 5.94 6.73
CA GLU A 52 -0.54 5.26 7.45
C GLU A 52 -1.19 4.36 8.51
N GLY A 53 -1.13 3.03 8.34
CA GLY A 53 -1.80 2.07 9.22
C GLY A 53 -0.85 1.05 9.86
N ALA A 54 0.26 1.50 10.44
CA ALA A 54 1.29 0.60 11.00
C ALA A 54 0.73 -0.33 12.09
N GLU A 55 -0.19 0.17 12.90
CA GLU A 55 -0.87 -0.55 13.97
C GLU A 55 -1.87 -1.60 13.47
N VAL A 56 -2.42 -1.43 12.26
CA VAL A 56 -3.36 -2.38 11.64
C VAL A 56 -2.68 -3.32 10.62
N LEU A 57 -1.38 -3.15 10.35
CA LEU A 57 -0.62 -4.03 9.47
C LEU A 57 -0.75 -5.53 9.82
N PRO A 58 -0.75 -5.96 11.11
CA PRO A 58 -0.97 -7.37 11.45
C PRO A 58 -2.33 -7.90 10.97
N ALA A 59 -3.37 -7.07 10.99
CA ALA A 59 -4.69 -7.46 10.49
C ALA A 59 -4.70 -7.63 8.97
N LYS A 60 -4.00 -6.74 8.23
CA LYS A 60 -3.78 -6.89 6.78
C LYS A 60 -3.05 -8.20 6.45
N VAL A 61 -1.98 -8.50 7.16
CA VAL A 61 -1.22 -9.76 6.99
C VAL A 61 -2.11 -10.99 7.27
N ALA A 62 -2.93 -10.95 8.32
CA ALA A 62 -3.86 -12.03 8.64
C ALA A 62 -4.93 -12.19 7.55
N ALA A 63 -5.49 -11.10 7.05
CA ALA A 63 -6.47 -11.12 5.96
C ALA A 63 -5.87 -11.71 4.68
N MET A 64 -4.67 -11.25 4.29
CA MET A 64 -3.94 -11.81 3.13
C MET A 64 -3.66 -13.31 3.30
N SER A 65 -3.27 -13.75 4.50
CA SER A 65 -3.02 -15.16 4.80
C SER A 65 -4.29 -16.03 4.71
N ALA A 66 -5.47 -15.45 4.98
CA ALA A 66 -6.75 -16.17 4.85
C ALA A 66 -7.10 -16.49 3.39
N HIS A 67 -6.55 -15.76 2.41
CA HIS A 67 -6.72 -16.01 0.98
C HIS A 67 -5.72 -17.05 0.44
N ALA A 68 -5.52 -18.16 1.15
CA ALA A 68 -4.45 -19.13 0.90
C ALA A 68 -4.41 -19.74 -0.53
N THR A 69 -5.52 -19.73 -1.27
CA THR A 69 -5.54 -20.22 -2.66
C THR A 69 -4.99 -19.22 -3.67
N GLN A 70 -4.92 -17.93 -3.29
CA GLN A 70 -4.54 -16.82 -4.17
C GLN A 70 -3.23 -16.15 -3.73
N VAL A 71 -2.99 -16.10 -2.41
CA VAL A 71 -1.91 -15.34 -1.80
C VAL A 71 -1.07 -16.26 -0.93
N SER A 72 0.24 -16.19 -1.11
CA SER A 72 1.22 -16.78 -0.20
C SER A 72 1.93 -15.67 0.56
N VAL A 73 1.88 -15.70 1.89
CA VAL A 73 2.55 -14.74 2.77
C VAL A 73 3.90 -15.31 3.23
N GLY A 74 4.94 -14.48 3.22
CA GLY A 74 6.30 -14.87 3.55
C GLY A 74 6.49 -15.14 5.05
N PRO A 75 7.58 -15.80 5.45
CA PRO A 75 7.77 -16.31 6.82
C PRO A 75 7.64 -15.25 7.93
N THR A 76 8.01 -14.00 7.64
CA THR A 76 7.98 -12.89 8.59
C THR A 76 6.75 -11.99 8.44
N GLY A 77 5.85 -12.28 7.49
CA GLY A 77 4.70 -11.43 7.19
C GLY A 77 5.04 -10.09 6.53
N ARG A 78 6.28 -9.89 6.05
CA ARG A 78 6.72 -8.64 5.40
C ARG A 78 6.55 -8.64 3.87
N ALA A 79 6.35 -9.80 3.26
CA ALA A 79 6.20 -9.96 1.83
C ALA A 79 5.10 -10.96 1.49
N PHE A 80 4.58 -10.88 0.28
CA PHE A 80 3.67 -11.86 -0.30
C PHE A 80 4.00 -12.11 -1.77
N ALA A 81 3.48 -13.20 -2.31
CA ALA A 81 3.44 -13.45 -3.74
C ALA A 81 2.08 -14.02 -4.14
N LEU A 82 1.74 -13.85 -5.42
CA LEU A 82 0.60 -14.51 -6.06
C LEU A 82 1.06 -15.79 -6.78
N SER A 83 0.22 -16.36 -7.64
CA SER A 83 0.56 -17.57 -8.41
C SER A 83 1.76 -17.42 -9.36
N ASN A 84 2.09 -16.19 -9.77
CA ASN A 84 3.25 -15.87 -10.58
C ASN A 84 4.58 -15.87 -9.79
N LYS A 85 4.54 -16.03 -8.47
CA LYS A 85 5.69 -16.06 -7.55
C LYS A 85 6.52 -14.77 -7.50
N VAL A 86 5.98 -13.65 -8.00
CA VAL A 86 6.64 -12.35 -7.87
C VAL A 86 6.45 -11.83 -6.45
N ALA A 87 7.56 -11.60 -5.74
CA ALA A 87 7.53 -11.09 -4.38
C ALA A 87 7.19 -9.58 -4.36
N LEU A 88 6.25 -9.20 -3.51
CA LEU A 88 5.87 -7.81 -3.25
C LEU A 88 5.87 -7.55 -1.73
N PRO A 89 6.22 -6.32 -1.29
CA PRO A 89 6.18 -5.97 0.12
C PRO A 89 4.74 -5.84 0.61
N ILE A 90 4.47 -6.23 1.86
CA ILE A 90 3.22 -5.90 2.56
C ILE A 90 3.46 -4.59 3.31
N LEU A 91 2.89 -3.50 2.78
CA LEU A 91 3.07 -2.14 3.31
C LEU A 91 1.91 -1.74 4.23
N ALA A 92 2.24 -0.95 5.25
CA ALA A 92 1.28 -0.32 6.16
C ALA A 92 0.63 0.95 5.57
N SER A 93 1.34 1.64 4.68
CA SER A 93 0.87 2.83 3.99
C SER A 93 0.06 2.44 2.75
N GLU A 94 -1.15 2.99 2.60
CA GLU A 94 -1.97 2.87 1.40
C GLU A 94 -2.24 4.25 0.80
N HIS A 95 -2.15 4.36 -0.52
CA HIS A 95 -2.15 5.65 -1.22
C HIS A 95 -3.37 5.81 -2.11
N TYR A 96 -3.79 7.06 -2.31
CA TYR A 96 -5.03 7.37 -2.99
C TYR A 96 -4.92 8.63 -3.85
N VAL A 97 -5.73 8.68 -4.91
CA VAL A 97 -5.95 9.86 -5.77
C VAL A 97 -7.39 10.34 -5.56
N LEU A 98 -7.60 11.64 -5.34
CA LEU A 98 -8.92 12.22 -5.16
C LEU A 98 -9.58 12.37 -6.55
N ALA A 99 -10.41 11.40 -6.91
CA ALA A 99 -11.08 11.36 -8.20
C ALA A 99 -12.27 12.35 -8.27
N ALA A 100 -12.94 12.61 -7.15
CA ALA A 100 -13.97 13.64 -7.04
C ALA A 100 -14.17 14.10 -5.59
N GLY A 101 -14.56 15.37 -5.41
CA GLY A 101 -14.75 16.00 -4.10
C GLY A 101 -13.80 17.16 -3.87
N VAL A 102 -13.75 17.66 -2.64
CA VAL A 102 -12.81 18.70 -2.21
C VAL A 102 -11.87 18.10 -1.18
N ALA A 103 -10.57 18.27 -1.38
CA ALA A 103 -9.56 17.84 -0.41
C ALA A 103 -9.64 18.66 0.88
N GLY A 104 -9.34 18.03 2.01
CA GLY A 104 -9.12 18.68 3.29
C GLY A 104 -7.68 19.16 3.46
N GLU A 105 -7.21 19.18 4.70
CA GLU A 105 -5.82 19.56 5.02
C GLU A 105 -4.82 18.56 4.43
N ARG A 106 -3.70 19.10 3.95
CA ARG A 106 -2.59 18.35 3.35
C ARG A 106 -1.32 18.61 4.15
N ASP A 107 -0.49 17.58 4.25
CA ASP A 107 0.80 17.66 4.92
C ASP A 107 1.89 18.29 4.02
N ALA A 108 3.15 18.25 4.46
CA ALA A 108 4.29 18.80 3.72
C ALA A 108 4.60 18.10 2.39
N ARG A 109 4.08 16.88 2.18
CA ARG A 109 4.16 16.15 0.89
C ARG A 109 3.07 16.61 -0.08
N GLY A 110 2.09 17.36 0.42
CA GLY A 110 0.89 17.72 -0.33
C GLY A 110 -0.18 16.64 -0.27
N TRP A 111 -0.14 15.71 0.70
CA TRP A 111 -1.11 14.63 0.80
C TRP A 111 -2.05 14.82 1.99
N GLU A 112 -3.33 14.49 1.81
CA GLU A 112 -4.23 14.28 2.94
C GLU A 112 -3.77 13.03 3.70
N THR A 113 -3.79 13.06 5.04
CA THR A 113 -3.45 11.90 5.88
C THR A 113 -4.69 11.21 6.47
N ASP A 114 -5.87 11.64 6.04
CA ASP A 114 -7.18 11.11 6.41
C ASP A 114 -8.14 11.29 5.22
N LEU A 115 -8.77 10.22 4.74
CA LEU A 115 -9.74 10.29 3.65
C LEU A 115 -10.98 11.09 4.04
N LEU A 116 -11.24 11.27 5.34
CA LEU A 116 -12.32 12.07 5.90
C LEU A 116 -11.92 13.54 6.15
N ALA A 117 -10.67 13.93 5.89
CA ALA A 117 -10.21 15.29 6.10
C ALA A 117 -11.13 16.31 5.39
N GLY A 118 -11.52 17.37 6.10
CA GLY A 118 -12.40 18.42 5.62
C GLY A 118 -13.90 18.09 5.63
N LEU A 119 -14.30 16.89 6.06
CA LEU A 119 -15.71 16.56 6.25
C LEU A 119 -16.19 16.92 7.67
N ASP A 120 -17.42 17.43 7.75
CA ASP A 120 -18.14 17.49 9.03
C ASP A 120 -18.67 16.10 9.37
N LEU A 121 -18.03 15.44 10.34
CA LEU A 121 -18.42 14.10 10.81
C LEU A 121 -19.50 14.15 11.90
N GLY A 122 -19.97 15.35 12.26
CA GLY A 122 -20.80 15.58 13.44
C GLY A 122 -19.95 15.51 14.72
N ALA A 123 -20.24 16.41 15.67
CA ALA A 123 -19.63 16.33 16.99
C ALA A 123 -20.07 15.04 17.69
N SER A 124 -19.12 14.36 18.34
CA SER A 124 -19.42 13.39 19.41
C SER A 124 -19.86 14.11 20.68
#